data_AF-A0A5A9NU34-F1
#
_entry.id   AF-A0A5A9NU34-F1
#
_cell.length_a   1.000
_cell.length_b   1.000
_cell.length_c   1.000
_cell.angle_alpha   90.00
_cell.angle_beta   90.00
_cell.angle_gamma   90.00
#
_symmetry.space_group_name_H-M   'P 1'
#
loop_
_entity.id
_entity.type
_entity.pdbx_description
1 polymer ?
#
loop_
_entity_poly.entity_id
_entity_poly.type
_entity_poly.pdbx_seq_one_letter_code
_entity_poly.pdbx_strand_id
1 'polypeptide(L)'
;MSVHSLVYPLTTEEELFLKHETMRDFFIQELKALRESVSSVQKAAQDDLKAFTEVTEVNFMEELQCREDTQTAPDAGGNSKTALQKVEVPVKAMEESVVNRMVTLEGKLEAALPRLTAMEADVCSSPLLSSGPVQEADTFVHIQHPSSQSSIKPTQGATFTLTRRGRTASIPVQPSASSPLLSSVPLQEVESSDELEFPTLTQSVSSGYQQQVTWTKCKLVESLIDLTADLATSLKPHMSEKISRQEKLSRLQVAYFHHQLERLKVNNTKGLYEKTNFIKEAGERDGLWSPGWSPCGSKDMQQYLAEKIKTTLKKMRRSEMVVEEEKLALKQKLQF
;
A
#
# COMPACT_ATOMS: atom_id res chain seq x y z
N MET A 1 -65.57 6.37 15.27
CA MET A 1 -64.54 5.67 16.07
C MET A 1 -63.20 6.26 15.69
N SER A 2 -62.67 7.18 16.51
CA SER A 2 -61.34 7.77 16.28
C SER A 2 -60.27 6.82 16.78
N VAL A 3 -59.48 6.30 15.86
CA VAL A 3 -58.29 5.52 16.17
C VAL A 3 -57.19 6.54 16.51
N HIS A 4 -57.01 6.83 17.79
CA HIS A 4 -55.82 7.57 18.23
C HIS A 4 -54.61 6.66 18.03
N SER A 5 -53.89 6.89 16.93
CA SER A 5 -52.60 6.25 16.68
C SER A 5 -51.63 6.73 17.75
N LEU A 6 -51.31 5.86 18.70
CA LEU A 6 -50.26 6.04 19.70
C LEU A 6 -48.92 6.01 18.97
N VAL A 7 -48.50 7.16 18.47
CA VAL A 7 -47.10 7.38 18.07
C VAL A 7 -46.31 7.45 19.36
N TYR A 8 -45.71 6.32 19.74
CA TYR A 8 -44.74 6.31 20.83
C TYR A 8 -43.54 7.14 20.37
N PRO A 9 -43.16 8.21 21.09
CA PRO A 9 -41.94 8.93 20.79
C PRO A 9 -40.78 7.94 20.98
N LEU A 10 -40.06 7.64 19.90
CA LEU A 10 -38.81 6.89 19.98
C LEU A 10 -37.90 7.57 20.99
N THR A 11 -37.25 6.77 21.82
CA THR A 11 -36.27 7.30 22.76
C THR A 11 -35.08 7.87 21.97
N THR A 12 -34.43 8.91 22.52
CA THR A 12 -33.31 9.59 21.85
C THR A 12 -32.15 8.64 21.49
N GLU A 13 -32.03 7.51 22.20
CA GLU A 13 -31.05 6.47 21.92
C GLU A 13 -31.40 5.63 20.68
N GLU A 14 -32.67 5.24 20.53
CA GLU A 14 -33.14 4.49 19.35
C GLU A 14 -33.04 5.33 18.08
N GLU A 15 -33.34 6.64 18.15
CA GLU A 15 -33.18 7.55 17.01
C GLU A 15 -31.70 7.69 16.60
N LEU A 16 -30.81 7.81 17.57
CA LEU A 16 -29.37 7.94 17.33
C LEU A 16 -28.78 6.63 16.75
N PHE A 17 -29.22 5.48 17.26
CA PHE A 17 -28.87 4.17 16.70
C PHE A 17 -29.33 4.05 15.24
N LEU A 18 -30.59 4.40 14.94
CA LEU A 18 -31.14 4.32 13.59
C LEU A 18 -30.41 5.26 12.61
N LYS A 19 -30.04 6.47 13.05
CA LYS A 19 -29.20 7.40 12.27
C LYS A 19 -27.82 6.80 11.98
N HIS A 20 -27.17 6.19 12.96
CA HIS A 20 -25.88 5.54 12.78
C HIS A 20 -25.95 4.35 11.82
N GLU A 21 -26.99 3.53 11.91
CA GLU A 21 -27.19 2.41 11.00
C GLU A 21 -27.44 2.90 9.56
N THR A 22 -28.30 3.91 9.40
CA THR A 22 -28.58 4.52 8.09
C THR A 22 -27.32 5.09 7.44
N MET A 23 -26.48 5.79 8.21
CA MET A 23 -25.18 6.26 7.72
C MET A 23 -24.28 5.11 7.27
N ARG A 24 -24.14 4.09 8.12
CA ARG A 24 -23.27 2.95 7.83
C ARG A 24 -23.67 2.31 6.50
N ASP A 25 -24.97 2.12 6.31
CA ASP A 25 -25.50 1.49 5.10
C ASP A 25 -25.29 2.38 3.87
N PHE A 26 -25.44 3.71 3.99
CA PHE A 26 -25.07 4.65 2.92
C PHE A 26 -23.58 4.59 2.57
N PHE A 27 -22.68 4.59 3.55
CA PHE A 27 -21.23 4.46 3.30
C PHE A 27 -20.88 3.14 2.61
N ILE A 28 -21.50 2.04 3.05
CA ILE A 28 -21.32 0.73 2.41
C ILE A 28 -21.79 0.79 0.95
N GLN A 29 -22.91 1.46 0.68
CA GLN A 29 -23.46 1.60 -0.66
C GLN A 29 -22.55 2.44 -1.58
N GLU A 30 -22.04 3.59 -1.12
CA GLU A 30 -21.11 4.41 -1.89
C GLU A 30 -19.77 3.69 -2.14
N LEU A 31 -19.23 2.99 -1.14
CA LEU A 31 -18.01 2.17 -1.33
C LEU A 31 -18.23 1.03 -2.33
N LYS A 32 -19.41 0.41 -2.30
CA LYS A 32 -19.78 -0.62 -3.28
C LYS A 32 -19.88 -0.05 -4.69
N ALA A 33 -20.54 1.10 -4.87
CA ALA A 33 -20.65 1.78 -6.16
C ALA A 33 -19.27 2.19 -6.71
N LEU A 34 -18.39 2.72 -5.84
CA LEU A 34 -17.02 3.04 -6.20
C LEU A 34 -16.24 1.79 -6.64
N ARG A 35 -16.33 0.69 -5.89
CA ARG A 35 -15.68 -0.59 -6.23
C ARG A 35 -16.16 -1.14 -7.57
N GLU A 36 -17.46 -1.07 -7.85
CA GLU A 36 -18.04 -1.48 -9.12
C GLU A 36 -17.52 -0.60 -10.27
N SER A 37 -17.42 0.71 -10.06
CA SER A 37 -16.84 1.63 -11.05
C SER A 37 -15.37 1.33 -11.34
N VAL A 38 -14.56 1.06 -10.31
CA VAL A 38 -13.13 0.69 -10.49
C VAL A 38 -13.02 -0.62 -11.24
N SER A 39 -13.83 -1.62 -10.89
CA SER A 39 -13.85 -2.91 -11.57
C SER A 39 -14.24 -2.80 -13.04
N SER A 40 -15.21 -1.92 -13.36
CA SER A 40 -15.61 -1.63 -14.73
C SER A 40 -14.49 -0.99 -15.54
N VAL A 41 -13.74 -0.04 -14.96
CA VAL A 41 -12.60 0.59 -15.64
C VAL A 41 -11.45 -0.38 -15.82
N GLN A 42 -11.16 -1.21 -14.82
CA GLN A 42 -10.14 -2.26 -14.94
C GLN A 42 -10.48 -3.24 -16.06
N LYS A 43 -11.74 -3.67 -16.15
CA LYS A 43 -12.20 -4.55 -17.23
C LYS A 43 -12.04 -3.88 -18.60
N ALA A 44 -12.47 -2.63 -18.73
CA ALA A 44 -12.32 -1.89 -19.99
C ALA A 44 -10.84 -1.69 -20.37
N ALA A 45 -9.94 -1.48 -19.41
CA ALA A 45 -8.51 -1.40 -19.68
C ALA A 45 -7.92 -2.74 -20.15
N GLN A 46 -8.39 -3.85 -19.57
CA GLN A 46 -8.01 -5.20 -19.99
C GLN A 46 -8.52 -5.53 -21.40
N ASP A 47 -9.75 -5.15 -21.73
CA ASP A 47 -10.34 -5.33 -23.05
C ASP A 47 -9.58 -4.53 -24.11
N ASP A 48 -9.18 -3.29 -23.81
CA ASP A 48 -8.34 -2.47 -24.71
C ASP A 48 -6.96 -3.06 -24.93
N LEU A 49 -6.31 -3.58 -23.87
CA LEU A 49 -5.01 -4.24 -23.98
C LEU A 49 -5.11 -5.51 -24.84
N LYS A 50 -6.21 -6.26 -24.72
CA LYS A 50 -6.50 -7.41 -25.56
C LYS A 50 -6.67 -7.01 -27.02
N ALA A 51 -7.48 -5.99 -27.29
CA ALA A 51 -7.69 -5.45 -28.63
C ALA A 51 -6.38 -4.93 -29.26
N PHE A 52 -5.57 -4.22 -28.48
CA PHE A 52 -4.25 -3.76 -28.91
C PHE A 52 -3.32 -4.93 -29.28
N THR A 53 -3.32 -5.99 -28.47
CA THR A 53 -2.50 -7.19 -28.71
C THR A 53 -2.93 -7.87 -30.03
N GLU A 54 -4.23 -8.03 -30.25
CA GLU A 54 -4.78 -8.61 -31.49
C GLU A 54 -4.39 -7.77 -32.72
N VAL A 55 -4.51 -6.44 -32.65
CA VAL A 55 -4.11 -5.54 -33.75
C VAL A 55 -2.60 -5.62 -34.02
N THR A 56 -1.80 -5.69 -32.97
CA THR A 56 -0.34 -5.77 -33.10
C THR A 56 0.10 -7.10 -33.72
N GLU A 57 -0.55 -8.20 -33.34
CA GLU A 57 -0.30 -9.53 -33.90
C GLU A 57 -0.66 -9.59 -35.39
N VAL A 58 -1.84 -9.08 -35.77
CA VAL A 58 -2.25 -9.00 -37.19
C VAL A 58 -1.27 -8.15 -38.00
N ASN A 59 -0.89 -6.96 -37.50
CA ASN A 59 0.10 -6.11 -38.17
C ASN A 59 1.46 -6.81 -38.35
N PHE A 60 1.90 -7.56 -37.34
CA PHE A 60 3.17 -8.30 -37.41
C PHE A 60 3.10 -9.43 -38.44
N MET A 61 1.99 -10.17 -38.48
CA MET A 61 1.76 -11.23 -39.46
C MET A 61 1.69 -10.69 -40.89
N GLU A 62 1.01 -9.55 -41.11
CA GLU A 62 0.98 -8.88 -42.41
C GLU A 62 2.38 -8.41 -42.85
N GLU A 63 3.18 -7.88 -41.93
CA GLU A 63 4.55 -7.45 -42.25
C GLU A 63 5.45 -8.66 -42.60
N LEU A 64 5.33 -9.77 -41.87
CA LEU A 64 6.05 -11.01 -42.18
C LEU A 64 5.67 -11.55 -43.56
N GLN A 65 4.37 -11.61 -43.87
CA GLN A 65 3.88 -12.06 -45.18
C GLN A 65 4.43 -11.19 -46.32
N CYS A 66 4.40 -9.86 -46.15
CA CYS A 66 4.97 -8.94 -47.13
C CYS A 66 6.47 -9.18 -47.37
N ARG A 67 7.24 -9.50 -46.31
CA ARG A 67 8.68 -9.77 -46.45
C ARG A 67 8.97 -11.08 -47.18
N GLU A 68 8.16 -12.11 -46.97
CA GLU A 68 8.27 -13.39 -47.67
C GLU A 68 8.04 -13.20 -49.18
N ASP A 69 7.05 -12.40 -49.56
CA ASP A 69 6.75 -12.11 -50.97
C ASP A 69 7.82 -11.24 -51.66
N THR A 70 8.58 -10.44 -50.90
CA THR A 70 9.57 -9.48 -51.44
C THR A 70 10.99 -10.05 -51.52
N GLN A 71 11.24 -11.29 -51.09
CA GLN A 71 12.58 -11.89 -50.99
C GLN A 71 13.25 -12.22 -52.34
N THR A 72 12.68 -11.79 -53.47
CA THR A 72 13.23 -11.98 -54.82
C THR A 72 13.91 -10.73 -55.44
N ALA A 73 13.96 -9.59 -54.76
CA ALA A 73 14.64 -8.39 -55.25
C ALA A 73 15.55 -7.73 -54.19
N PRO A 74 16.90 -7.71 -54.38
CA PRO A 74 17.84 -7.34 -53.33
C PRO A 74 18.09 -5.83 -53.12
N ASP A 75 17.26 -4.90 -53.61
CA ASP A 75 17.68 -3.50 -53.69
C ASP A 75 16.58 -2.45 -53.37
N ALA A 76 16.04 -2.46 -52.14
CA ALA A 76 15.11 -1.42 -51.69
C ALA A 76 15.20 -1.12 -50.17
N GLY A 77 16.15 -0.27 -49.78
CA GLY A 77 16.37 0.18 -48.40
C GLY A 77 15.38 1.23 -47.84
N GLY A 78 14.08 1.20 -48.21
CA GLY A 78 13.16 2.33 -48.00
C GLY A 78 12.03 2.19 -46.97
N ASN A 79 11.65 0.99 -46.50
CA ASN A 79 10.29 0.78 -45.93
C ASN A 79 10.16 0.73 -44.39
N SER A 80 11.22 0.94 -43.61
CA SER A 80 11.15 0.82 -42.13
C SER A 80 10.29 1.88 -41.44
N LYS A 81 10.13 3.06 -42.05
CA LYS A 81 9.35 4.18 -41.47
C LYS A 81 7.85 3.89 -41.45
N THR A 82 7.33 3.17 -42.43
CA THR A 82 5.90 2.86 -42.56
C THR A 82 5.44 1.83 -41.53
N ALA A 83 6.30 0.88 -41.17
CA ALA A 83 5.99 -0.15 -40.16
C ALA A 83 5.87 0.45 -38.74
N LEU A 84 6.77 1.37 -38.38
CA LEU A 84 6.70 2.06 -37.08
C LEU A 84 5.43 2.91 -36.94
N GLN A 85 5.02 3.57 -38.01
CA GLN A 85 3.82 4.42 -38.01
C GLN A 85 2.52 3.61 -37.81
N LYS A 86 2.48 2.34 -38.26
CA LYS A 86 1.34 1.44 -38.04
C LYS A 86 1.14 1.04 -36.58
N VAL A 87 2.21 1.03 -35.77
CA VAL A 87 2.14 0.71 -34.33
C VAL A 87 1.88 1.97 -33.49
N GLU A 88 2.36 3.13 -33.93
CA GLU A 88 2.20 4.39 -33.19
C GLU A 88 0.73 4.81 -33.02
N VAL A 89 -0.11 4.60 -34.04
CA VAL A 89 -1.53 4.99 -34.00
C VAL A 89 -2.32 4.18 -32.95
N PRO A 90 -2.26 2.83 -32.91
CA PRO A 90 -2.90 2.05 -31.84
C PRO A 90 -2.38 2.38 -30.43
N VAL A 91 -1.08 2.66 -30.28
CA VAL A 91 -0.50 3.04 -28.97
C VAL A 91 -1.08 4.35 -28.47
N LYS A 92 -1.14 5.39 -29.31
CA LYS A 92 -1.75 6.68 -28.94
C LYS A 92 -3.23 6.54 -28.60
N ALA A 93 -3.98 5.75 -29.36
CA ALA A 93 -5.40 5.49 -29.07
C ALA A 93 -5.57 4.79 -27.70
N MET A 94 -4.70 3.84 -27.36
CA MET A 94 -4.70 3.18 -26.05
C MET A 94 -4.36 4.17 -24.92
N GLU A 95 -3.36 5.03 -25.13
CA GLU A 95 -2.97 6.07 -24.17
C GLU A 95 -4.13 7.04 -23.89
N GLU A 96 -4.75 7.60 -24.93
CA GLU A 96 -5.90 8.50 -24.81
C GLU A 96 -7.08 7.81 -24.09
N SER A 97 -7.34 6.53 -24.40
CA SER A 97 -8.39 5.74 -23.76
C SER A 97 -8.12 5.54 -22.26
N VAL A 98 -6.88 5.27 -21.86
CA VAL A 98 -6.50 5.16 -20.44
C VAL A 98 -6.66 6.50 -19.72
N VAL A 99 -6.18 7.60 -20.32
CA VAL A 99 -6.30 8.95 -19.76
C VAL A 99 -7.76 9.33 -19.55
N ASN A 100 -8.63 9.15 -20.56
CA ASN A 100 -10.05 9.47 -20.46
C ASN A 100 -10.76 8.69 -19.35
N ARG A 101 -10.38 7.42 -19.14
CA ARG A 101 -10.93 6.60 -18.05
C ARG A 101 -10.46 7.04 -16.67
N MET A 102 -9.20 7.45 -16.53
CA MET A 102 -8.69 8.01 -15.28
C MET A 102 -9.43 9.30 -14.92
N VAL A 103 -9.58 10.22 -15.88
CA VAL A 103 -10.35 11.47 -15.70
C VAL A 103 -11.80 11.17 -15.30
N THR A 104 -12.42 10.14 -15.89
CA THR A 104 -13.77 9.72 -15.52
C THR A 104 -13.86 9.20 -14.08
N LEU A 105 -12.85 8.44 -13.62
CA LEU A 105 -12.80 7.97 -12.23
C LEU A 105 -12.60 9.11 -11.24
N GLU A 106 -11.71 10.05 -11.56
CA GLU A 106 -11.49 11.26 -10.77
C GLU A 106 -12.79 12.06 -10.65
N GLY A 107 -13.49 12.28 -11.76
CA GLY A 107 -14.79 12.97 -11.75
C GLY A 107 -15.84 12.28 -10.88
N LYS A 108 -15.89 10.94 -10.86
CA LYS A 108 -16.80 10.20 -9.96
C LYS A 108 -16.40 10.32 -8.49
N LEU A 109 -15.10 10.35 -8.19
CA LEU A 109 -14.59 10.53 -6.84
C LEU A 109 -14.90 11.94 -6.32
N GLU A 110 -14.63 12.95 -7.14
CA GLU A 110 -14.98 14.35 -6.85
C GLU A 110 -16.49 14.54 -6.67
N ALA A 111 -17.33 13.81 -7.42
CA ALA A 111 -18.79 13.85 -7.22
C ALA A 111 -19.26 13.12 -5.94
N ALA A 112 -18.48 12.17 -5.41
CA ALA A 112 -18.80 11.47 -4.17
C ALA A 112 -18.44 12.29 -2.92
N LEU A 113 -17.37 13.09 -2.99
CA LEU A 113 -16.81 13.82 -1.86
C LEU A 113 -17.85 14.76 -1.18
N PRO A 114 -18.57 15.64 -1.89
CA PRO A 114 -19.57 16.52 -1.29
C PRO A 114 -20.73 15.75 -0.66
N ARG A 115 -21.09 14.58 -1.22
CA ARG A 115 -22.18 13.74 -0.70
C ARG A 115 -21.79 13.12 0.64
N LEU A 116 -20.54 12.68 0.77
CA LEU A 116 -19.99 12.18 2.04
C LEU A 116 -19.89 13.30 3.09
N THR A 117 -19.41 14.49 2.69
CA THR A 117 -19.31 15.65 3.59
C THR A 117 -20.68 16.15 4.05
N ALA A 118 -21.69 16.19 3.17
CA ALA A 118 -23.04 16.58 3.54
C ALA A 118 -23.63 15.61 4.57
N MET A 119 -23.42 14.30 4.38
CA MET A 119 -23.92 13.30 5.34
C MET A 119 -23.20 13.36 6.69
N GLU A 120 -21.89 13.63 6.69
CA GLU A 120 -21.14 13.86 7.94
C GLU A 120 -21.67 15.10 8.68
N ALA A 121 -21.97 16.17 7.94
CA ALA A 121 -22.54 17.39 8.52
C ALA A 121 -23.92 17.18 9.14
N ASP A 122 -24.82 16.42 8.49
CA ASP A 122 -26.16 16.12 9.03
C ASP A 122 -26.10 15.37 10.37
N VAL A 123 -25.06 14.57 10.57
CA VAL A 123 -24.87 13.76 11.76
C VAL A 123 -24.25 14.59 12.88
N CYS A 124 -23.24 15.39 12.58
CA CYS A 124 -22.65 16.31 13.54
C CYS A 124 -23.59 17.45 13.94
N SER A 125 -24.56 17.79 13.08
CA SER A 125 -25.56 18.84 13.34
C SER A 125 -26.75 18.35 14.17
N SER A 126 -26.84 17.06 14.47
CA SER A 126 -27.85 16.58 15.43
C SER A 126 -27.53 17.21 16.79
N PRO A 127 -28.44 18.03 17.36
CA PRO A 127 -28.22 18.65 18.64
C PRO A 127 -28.10 17.54 19.69
N LEU A 128 -26.85 17.19 20.03
CA LEU A 128 -26.55 16.60 21.32
C LEU A 128 -27.19 17.53 22.33
N LEU A 129 -28.32 17.09 22.90
CA LEU A 129 -29.05 17.82 23.92
C LEU A 129 -28.00 18.27 24.93
N SER A 130 -27.72 19.58 24.90
CA SER A 130 -27.04 20.31 25.95
C SER A 130 -27.60 19.75 27.24
N SER A 131 -26.78 18.99 27.97
CA SER A 131 -27.12 18.49 29.28
C SER A 131 -27.58 19.70 30.09
N GLY A 132 -28.89 19.86 30.22
CA GLY A 132 -29.45 20.89 31.06
C GLY A 132 -28.85 20.72 32.46
N PRO A 133 -28.61 21.80 33.19
CA PRO A 133 -28.10 21.71 34.55
C PRO A 133 -29.04 20.78 35.33
N VAL A 134 -28.50 19.65 35.78
CA VAL A 134 -29.18 18.70 36.65
C VAL A 134 -29.50 19.49 37.92
N GLN A 135 -30.76 19.94 38.05
CA GLN A 135 -31.28 20.33 39.35
C GLN A 135 -31.50 19.04 40.13
N GLU A 136 -30.64 18.80 41.11
CA GLU A 136 -30.87 17.86 42.20
C GLU A 136 -32.20 18.22 42.89
N ALA A 137 -33.27 17.51 42.51
CA ALA A 137 -34.45 17.42 43.33
C ALA A 137 -34.29 16.19 44.21
N ASP A 138 -33.89 16.43 45.46
CA ASP A 138 -34.01 15.50 46.57
C ASP A 138 -35.45 15.00 46.65
N THR A 139 -35.71 13.77 46.23
CA THR A 139 -36.90 13.05 46.67
C THR A 139 -36.53 11.60 46.96
N PHE A 140 -36.12 11.45 48.21
CA PHE A 140 -35.89 10.19 48.89
C PHE A 140 -37.21 9.39 48.94
N VAL A 141 -37.34 8.34 48.13
CA VAL A 141 -38.37 7.31 48.34
C VAL A 141 -37.66 6.00 48.67
N HIS A 142 -37.68 5.68 49.96
CA HIS A 142 -37.18 4.44 50.53
C HIS A 142 -38.13 3.29 50.16
N ILE A 143 -37.79 2.54 49.11
CA ILE A 143 -38.43 1.24 48.83
C ILE A 143 -37.48 0.15 49.34
N GLN A 144 -37.83 -0.43 50.48
CA GLN A 144 -37.24 -1.66 50.97
C GLN A 144 -37.66 -2.83 50.07
N HIS A 145 -36.70 -3.55 49.51
CA HIS A 145 -36.86 -4.97 49.17
C HIS A 145 -35.58 -5.74 49.54
N PRO A 146 -35.71 -7.04 49.89
CA PRO A 146 -34.72 -7.75 50.67
C PRO A 146 -33.59 -8.35 49.83
N SER A 147 -32.39 -8.20 50.40
CA SER A 147 -31.21 -9.08 50.35
C SER A 147 -31.22 -10.24 49.36
N SER A 148 -30.35 -10.17 48.36
CA SER A 148 -29.61 -11.32 47.85
C SER A 148 -28.14 -10.94 47.72
N GLN A 149 -27.33 -11.59 48.55
CA GLN A 149 -25.90 -11.43 48.65
C GLN A 149 -25.23 -11.94 47.36
N SER A 150 -24.39 -11.11 46.74
CA SER A 150 -23.12 -11.60 46.20
C SER A 150 -22.07 -10.49 46.30
N SER A 151 -21.01 -10.81 47.02
CA SER A 151 -19.89 -9.93 47.36
C SER A 151 -18.85 -10.02 46.26
N ILE A 152 -18.69 -8.97 45.45
CA ILE A 152 -17.47 -8.74 44.68
C ILE A 152 -16.99 -7.32 44.97
N LYS A 153 -15.85 -7.22 45.65
CA LYS A 153 -15.15 -5.98 45.98
C LYS A 153 -14.61 -5.33 44.70
N PRO A 154 -14.67 -3.99 44.55
CA PRO A 154 -13.85 -3.29 43.57
C PRO A 154 -12.42 -3.15 44.12
N THR A 155 -11.47 -3.83 43.49
CA THR A 155 -10.03 -3.66 43.77
C THR A 155 -9.55 -2.34 43.15
N GLN A 156 -8.89 -1.58 44.01
CA GLN A 156 -8.33 -0.26 43.81
C GLN A 156 -7.31 -0.18 42.68
N GLY A 157 -7.18 1.02 42.12
CA GLY A 157 -6.32 1.35 40.99
C GLY A 157 -4.85 1.00 41.19
N ALA A 158 -4.25 0.50 40.11
CA ALA A 158 -2.81 0.36 39.98
C ALA A 158 -2.26 1.54 39.17
N THR A 159 -1.75 2.54 39.88
CA THR A 159 -0.83 3.54 39.34
C THR A 159 0.50 2.85 39.05
N PHE A 160 0.87 2.71 37.77
CA PHE A 160 2.20 2.26 37.40
C PHE A 160 3.18 3.45 37.36
N THR A 161 3.96 3.58 38.42
CA THR A 161 5.18 4.41 38.43
C THR A 161 6.30 3.71 37.63
N LEU A 162 6.65 4.26 36.47
CA LEU A 162 7.79 3.81 35.68
C LEU A 162 9.09 4.33 36.33
N THR A 163 9.84 3.45 37.00
CA THR A 163 11.16 3.76 37.55
C THR A 163 12.20 3.75 36.42
N ARG A 164 12.54 4.92 35.90
CA ARG A 164 13.63 5.11 34.92
C ARG A 164 14.98 5.07 35.66
N ARG A 165 15.64 3.91 35.68
CA ARG A 165 17.02 3.80 36.19
C ARG A 165 17.99 4.23 35.10
N GLY A 166 18.76 5.28 35.40
CA GLY A 166 19.63 5.97 34.45
C GLY A 166 20.86 5.17 34.00
N ARG A 167 21.31 5.50 32.79
CA ARG A 167 22.72 5.70 32.47
C ARG A 167 22.83 6.91 31.56
N THR A 168 23.14 8.04 32.18
CA THR A 168 23.65 9.24 31.54
C THR A 168 25.10 8.99 31.15
N ALA A 169 25.39 8.98 29.86
CA ALA A 169 26.71 9.28 29.34
C ALA A 169 26.57 10.54 28.49
N SER A 170 26.94 11.65 29.10
CA SER A 170 27.02 13.00 28.55
C SER A 170 28.44 13.25 28.06
N ILE A 171 28.64 13.54 26.77
CA ILE A 171 29.85 14.18 26.21
C ILE A 171 29.43 15.11 25.05
N PRO A 172 30.05 16.29 24.90
CA PRO A 172 29.35 17.54 24.59
C PRO A 172 29.41 17.98 23.13
N VAL A 173 28.49 18.90 22.82
CA VAL A 173 28.48 19.78 21.65
C VAL A 173 29.71 20.70 21.68
N GLN A 174 30.44 20.74 20.56
CA GLN A 174 31.34 21.84 20.22
C GLN A 174 30.88 22.44 18.88
N PRO A 175 30.64 23.76 18.80
CA PRO A 175 30.43 24.44 17.54
C PRO A 175 31.77 24.96 17.00
N SER A 176 32.12 24.58 15.77
CA SER A 176 33.29 25.12 15.06
C SER A 176 32.83 25.81 13.80
N ALA A 177 32.85 27.14 13.85
CA ALA A 177 32.78 28.01 12.69
C ALA A 177 34.06 27.87 11.85
N SER A 178 33.92 27.80 10.52
CA SER A 178 34.90 28.37 9.56
C SER A 178 34.33 28.33 8.14
N SER A 179 34.00 29.50 7.60
CA SER A 179 34.11 29.80 6.16
C SER A 179 35.58 30.08 5.82
N PRO A 180 36.02 29.85 4.57
CA PRO A 180 36.19 30.97 3.61
C PRO A 180 35.72 30.58 2.18
N LEU A 181 35.03 31.45 1.43
CA LEU A 181 35.51 32.54 0.56
C LEU A 181 36.47 32.14 -0.58
N LEU A 182 35.94 32.38 -1.79
CA LEU A 182 36.58 32.79 -3.06
C LEU A 182 37.40 31.79 -3.88
N SER A 183 36.91 31.51 -5.10
CA SER A 183 37.72 31.74 -6.31
C SER A 183 36.81 31.91 -7.52
N SER A 184 36.86 33.12 -8.08
CA SER A 184 36.30 33.55 -9.35
C SER A 184 37.22 33.17 -10.53
N VAL A 185 36.81 33.55 -11.75
CA VAL A 185 37.59 33.78 -13.01
C VAL A 185 37.40 32.66 -14.07
N PRO A 186 37.20 32.98 -15.38
CA PRO A 186 36.32 33.98 -16.00
C PRO A 186 35.58 33.45 -17.25
N LEU A 187 34.75 34.32 -17.83
CA LEU A 187 34.16 34.24 -19.18
C LEU A 187 35.21 34.04 -20.29
N GLN A 188 34.85 33.23 -21.29
CA GLN A 188 35.35 33.38 -22.66
C GLN A 188 34.14 33.63 -23.57
N GLU A 189 34.10 34.86 -24.09
CA GLU A 189 33.28 35.28 -25.21
C GLU A 189 33.84 34.64 -26.49
N VAL A 190 32.97 33.99 -27.25
CA VAL A 190 33.17 33.78 -28.68
C VAL A 190 31.87 34.17 -29.37
N GLU A 191 31.89 35.38 -29.93
CA GLU A 191 30.99 35.82 -30.98
C GLU A 191 31.11 34.88 -32.19
N SER A 192 29.99 34.45 -32.76
CA SER A 192 29.78 34.56 -34.20
C SER A 192 28.32 34.25 -34.57
N SER A 193 27.85 35.10 -35.47
CA SER A 193 26.53 35.25 -36.05
C SER A 193 25.97 33.99 -36.73
N ASP A 194 24.65 33.83 -36.66
CA ASP A 194 23.78 34.13 -37.80
C ASP A 194 22.31 34.15 -37.36
N GLU A 195 21.66 35.27 -37.66
CA GLU A 195 20.23 35.52 -37.45
C GLU A 195 19.41 34.63 -38.40
N LEU A 196 18.57 33.77 -37.82
CA LEU A 196 17.40 33.21 -38.49
C LEU A 196 16.21 33.42 -37.56
N GLU A 197 15.43 34.45 -37.87
CA GLU A 197 14.15 34.74 -37.24
C GLU A 197 13.17 33.57 -37.50
N PHE A 198 12.83 32.84 -36.43
CA PHE A 198 11.67 31.97 -36.38
C PHE A 198 10.64 32.56 -35.41
N PRO A 199 9.34 32.52 -35.75
CA PRO A 199 8.30 33.14 -34.94
C PRO A 199 8.24 32.50 -33.56
N THR A 200 8.44 33.33 -32.53
CA THR A 200 8.31 33.00 -31.12
C THR A 200 6.85 32.69 -30.80
N LEU A 201 6.47 31.42 -30.88
CA LEU A 201 5.31 30.90 -30.17
C LEU A 201 5.71 30.79 -28.68
N THR A 202 5.37 31.81 -27.90
CA THR A 202 5.33 31.72 -26.44
C THR A 202 4.23 30.73 -26.05
N GLN A 203 4.52 29.43 -26.11
CA GLN A 203 3.81 28.45 -25.30
C GLN A 203 4.47 28.42 -23.94
N SER A 204 3.78 28.99 -22.96
CA SER A 204 4.03 28.78 -21.55
C SER A 204 3.90 27.28 -21.26
N VAL A 205 5.01 26.55 -21.34
CA VAL A 205 5.06 25.16 -20.87
C VAL A 205 4.99 25.24 -19.34
N SER A 206 3.80 24.97 -18.82
CA SER A 206 3.54 24.86 -17.39
C SER A 206 4.35 23.68 -16.83
N SER A 207 5.58 24.00 -16.47
CA SER A 207 6.49 23.18 -15.67
C SER A 207 5.83 22.81 -14.35
N GLY A 208 5.82 21.52 -14.03
CA GLY A 208 5.89 21.09 -12.64
C GLY A 208 4.64 20.51 -11.99
N TYR A 209 3.93 19.58 -12.64
CA TYR A 209 3.26 18.54 -11.85
C TYR A 209 4.28 17.47 -11.49
N GLN A 210 5.05 17.75 -10.45
CA GLN A 210 5.76 16.72 -9.72
C GLN A 210 4.68 15.87 -9.05
N GLN A 211 4.25 14.81 -9.76
CA GLN A 211 3.26 13.86 -9.32
C GLN A 211 3.80 13.19 -8.05
N GLN A 212 3.47 13.76 -6.90
CA GLN A 212 3.63 13.05 -5.63
C GLN A 212 2.65 11.90 -5.70
N VAL A 213 3.16 10.69 -5.93
CA VAL A 213 2.41 9.45 -5.68
C VAL A 213 1.95 9.56 -4.23
N THR A 214 0.69 9.94 -4.03
CA THR A 214 0.09 9.99 -2.71
C THR A 214 -0.06 8.53 -2.28
N TRP A 215 0.94 8.02 -1.59
CA TRP A 215 0.88 6.72 -0.93
C TRP A 215 -0.31 6.79 0.03
N THR A 216 -1.46 6.25 -0.40
CA THR A 216 -2.59 5.99 0.50
C THR A 216 -2.00 5.27 1.70
N LYS A 217 -2.15 5.83 2.90
CA LYS A 217 -1.59 5.29 4.14
C LYS A 217 -1.93 3.80 4.22
N CYS A 218 -1.00 2.93 3.84
CA CYS A 218 -1.16 1.49 3.93
C CYS A 218 -1.31 1.18 5.41
N LYS A 219 -2.53 0.79 5.81
CA LYS A 219 -2.80 0.37 7.17
C LYS A 219 -1.91 -0.85 7.44
N LEU A 220 -1.11 -0.77 8.51
CA LEU A 220 -0.22 -1.87 8.88
C LEU A 220 -1.07 -3.12 9.13
N VAL A 221 -0.73 -4.22 8.46
CA VAL A 221 -1.41 -5.51 8.59
C VAL A 221 -1.15 -6.04 9.99
N GLU A 222 -2.21 -6.26 10.78
CA GLU A 222 -2.08 -6.77 12.15
C GLU A 222 -2.32 -8.28 12.23
N SER A 223 -2.94 -8.86 11.20
CA SER A 223 -3.29 -10.27 11.13
C SER A 223 -3.31 -10.81 9.69
N LEU A 224 -3.33 -12.14 9.56
CA LEU A 224 -3.53 -12.82 8.27
C LEU A 224 -4.82 -12.41 7.55
N ILE A 225 -5.84 -11.95 8.29
CA ILE A 225 -7.15 -11.57 7.74
C ILE A 225 -7.03 -10.26 6.95
N ASP A 226 -6.03 -9.43 7.27
CA ASP A 226 -5.80 -8.14 6.63
C ASP A 226 -4.95 -8.28 5.34
N LEU A 227 -4.49 -9.50 5.01
CA LEU A 227 -3.76 -9.81 3.77
C LEU A 227 -4.70 -10.30 2.67
N THR A 228 -4.23 -10.25 1.41
CA THR A 228 -4.91 -10.91 0.30
C THR A 228 -5.06 -12.41 0.57
N ALA A 229 -6.17 -13.00 0.16
CA ALA A 229 -6.49 -14.41 0.46
C ALA A 229 -5.38 -15.38 0.00
N ASP A 230 -4.78 -15.11 -1.15
CA ASP A 230 -3.70 -15.92 -1.71
C ASP A 230 -2.44 -15.86 -0.84
N LEU A 231 -2.05 -14.66 -0.41
CA LEU A 231 -0.89 -14.45 0.45
C LEU A 231 -1.14 -14.99 1.86
N ALA A 232 -2.34 -14.81 2.41
CA ALA A 232 -2.73 -15.39 3.69
C ALA A 232 -2.62 -16.92 3.67
N THR A 233 -3.07 -17.55 2.57
CA THR A 233 -3.00 -19.00 2.39
C THR A 233 -1.55 -19.48 2.26
N SER A 234 -0.70 -18.75 1.53
CA SER A 234 0.71 -19.13 1.38
C SER A 234 1.55 -18.91 2.63
N LEU A 235 1.16 -17.97 3.51
CA LEU A 235 1.84 -17.71 4.78
C LEU A 235 1.38 -18.61 5.92
N LYS A 236 0.19 -19.21 5.81
CA LYS A 236 -0.39 -20.09 6.84
C LYS A 236 0.54 -21.25 7.28
N PRO A 237 1.26 -21.95 6.39
CA PRO A 237 2.21 -23.00 6.77
C PRO A 237 3.38 -22.52 7.64
N HIS A 238 3.71 -21.22 7.56
CA HIS A 238 4.82 -20.61 8.29
C HIS A 238 4.38 -19.97 9.62
N MET A 239 3.10 -20.12 9.99
CA MET A 239 2.49 -19.60 11.21
C MET A 239 2.19 -20.71 12.21
N SER A 240 2.39 -20.45 13.51
CA SER A 240 2.00 -21.37 14.59
C SER A 240 0.74 -20.85 15.30
N GLU A 241 -0.18 -21.77 15.65
CA GLU A 241 -1.55 -21.45 16.09
C GLU A 241 -1.67 -20.77 17.47
N LYS A 242 -0.65 -20.82 18.32
CA LYS A 242 -0.73 -20.37 19.72
C LYS A 242 0.21 -19.19 20.00
N ILE A 243 -0.14 -18.00 19.54
CA ILE A 243 0.76 -16.83 19.61
C ILE A 243 0.00 -15.55 20.00
N SER A 244 0.63 -14.73 20.86
CA SER A 244 0.10 -13.44 21.32
C SER A 244 0.02 -12.40 20.18
N ARG A 245 -0.85 -11.38 20.30
CA ARG A 245 -1.09 -10.38 19.22
C ARG A 245 0.19 -9.68 18.75
N GLN A 246 1.11 -9.34 19.65
CA GLN A 246 2.36 -8.64 19.29
C GLN A 246 3.39 -9.55 18.61
N GLU A 247 3.41 -10.82 18.98
CA GLU A 247 4.23 -11.82 18.31
C GLU A 247 3.66 -12.21 16.93
N LYS A 248 2.35 -12.03 16.69
CA LYS A 248 1.73 -12.31 15.38
C LYS A 248 2.33 -11.46 14.27
N LEU A 249 2.52 -10.15 14.46
CA LEU A 249 3.13 -9.27 13.44
C LEU A 249 4.57 -9.67 13.16
N SER A 250 5.37 -9.89 14.20
CA SER A 250 6.77 -10.30 14.04
C SER A 250 6.89 -11.65 13.32
N ARG A 251 6.01 -12.60 13.65
CA ARG A 251 5.90 -13.89 12.95
C ARG A 251 5.45 -13.72 11.51
N LEU A 252 4.54 -12.79 11.23
CA LEU A 252 4.04 -12.52 9.88
C LEU A 252 5.13 -11.97 8.98
N GLN A 253 5.91 -11.03 9.49
CA GLN A 253 7.07 -10.49 8.79
C GLN A 253 8.13 -11.57 8.52
N VAL A 254 8.37 -12.46 9.50
CA VAL A 254 9.30 -13.59 9.32
C VAL A 254 8.76 -14.62 8.33
N ALA A 255 7.49 -15.01 8.41
CA ALA A 255 6.83 -15.91 7.48
C ALA A 255 6.89 -15.36 6.05
N TYR A 256 6.59 -14.07 5.89
CA TYR A 256 6.66 -13.40 4.60
C TYR A 256 8.07 -13.41 4.01
N PHE A 257 9.07 -13.12 4.84
CA PHE A 257 10.46 -13.19 4.43
C PHE A 257 10.84 -14.59 3.91
N HIS A 258 10.44 -15.65 4.61
CA HIS A 258 10.70 -17.03 4.16
C HIS A 258 9.97 -17.36 2.86
N HIS A 259 8.69 -17.02 2.76
CA HIS A 259 7.90 -17.20 1.55
C HIS A 259 8.53 -16.49 0.33
N GLN A 260 9.01 -15.26 0.50
CA GLN A 260 9.66 -14.53 -0.60
C GLN A 260 11.02 -15.12 -0.97
N LEU A 261 11.80 -15.60 -0.01
CA LEU A 261 13.06 -16.30 -0.28
C LEU A 261 12.85 -17.55 -1.15
N GLU A 262 11.83 -18.35 -0.81
CA GLU A 262 11.46 -19.55 -1.56
C GLU A 262 10.96 -19.18 -2.96
N ARG A 263 10.06 -18.20 -3.06
CA ARG A 263 9.52 -17.71 -4.34
C ARG A 263 10.61 -17.20 -5.29
N LEU A 264 11.57 -16.44 -4.76
CA LEU A 264 12.69 -15.90 -5.53
C LEU A 264 13.81 -16.92 -5.78
N LYS A 265 13.69 -18.14 -5.24
CA LYS A 265 14.71 -19.22 -5.34
C LYS A 265 16.11 -18.73 -5.01
N VAL A 266 16.23 -17.93 -3.94
CA VAL A 266 17.51 -17.35 -3.54
C VAL A 266 18.42 -18.43 -2.99
N ASN A 267 19.41 -18.86 -3.77
CA ASN A 267 20.40 -19.87 -3.40
C ASN A 267 21.81 -19.28 -3.14
N ASN A 268 22.03 -18.02 -3.52
CA ASN A 268 23.31 -17.32 -3.36
C ASN A 268 23.11 -15.84 -3.08
N THR A 269 24.22 -15.16 -2.76
CA THR A 269 24.29 -13.72 -2.49
C THR A 269 24.41 -12.87 -3.75
N LYS A 270 24.32 -13.45 -4.95
CA LYS A 270 24.36 -12.67 -6.20
C LYS A 270 23.04 -11.93 -6.36
N GLY A 271 23.12 -10.64 -6.72
CA GLY A 271 21.95 -9.78 -6.85
C GLY A 271 21.25 -9.51 -5.51
N LEU A 272 22.01 -9.44 -4.41
CA LEU A 272 21.43 -9.28 -3.07
C LEU A 272 20.66 -7.97 -2.94
N TYR A 273 21.17 -6.89 -3.53
CA TYR A 273 20.57 -5.56 -3.44
C TYR A 273 19.20 -5.51 -4.14
N GLU A 274 19.10 -6.10 -5.32
CA GLU A 274 17.88 -6.19 -6.12
C GLU A 274 16.85 -7.07 -5.41
N LYS A 275 17.29 -8.21 -4.86
CA LYS A 275 16.42 -9.12 -4.09
C LYS A 275 15.89 -8.45 -2.82
N THR A 276 16.73 -7.70 -2.09
CA THR A 276 16.29 -7.02 -0.87
C THR A 276 15.32 -5.87 -1.19
N ASN A 277 15.57 -5.11 -2.26
CA ASN A 277 14.61 -4.09 -2.71
C ASN A 277 13.28 -4.70 -3.13
N PHE A 278 13.30 -5.79 -3.90
CA PHE A 278 12.08 -6.47 -4.30
C PHE A 278 11.25 -6.94 -3.08
N ILE A 279 11.90 -7.59 -2.10
CA ILE A 279 11.22 -8.05 -0.87
C ILE A 279 10.68 -6.87 -0.06
N LYS A 280 11.45 -5.78 0.03
CA LYS A 280 11.04 -4.55 0.72
C LYS A 280 9.81 -3.93 0.07
N GLU A 281 9.86 -3.65 -1.23
CA GLU A 281 8.77 -3.00 -1.98
C GLU A 281 7.50 -3.85 -2.02
N ALA A 282 7.64 -5.16 -2.27
CA ALA A 282 6.51 -6.07 -2.23
C ALA A 282 5.88 -6.08 -0.83
N GLY A 283 6.74 -6.09 0.18
CA GLY A 283 6.34 -6.00 1.55
C GLY A 283 5.56 -4.73 1.92
N GLU A 284 6.07 -3.56 1.53
CA GLU A 284 5.43 -2.26 1.77
C GLU A 284 4.07 -2.19 1.07
N ARG A 285 4.00 -2.74 -0.15
CA ARG A 285 2.75 -2.87 -0.91
C ARG A 285 1.73 -3.78 -0.22
N ASP A 286 2.20 -4.89 0.36
CA ASP A 286 1.38 -5.85 1.11
C ASP A 286 1.07 -5.37 2.54
N GLY A 287 1.49 -4.16 2.94
CA GLY A 287 1.20 -3.58 4.25
C GLY A 287 1.91 -4.23 5.43
N LEU A 288 2.95 -5.04 5.19
CA LEU A 288 3.72 -5.75 6.23
C LEU A 288 4.72 -4.86 6.96
N TRP A 289 5.09 -3.75 6.32
CA TRP A 289 6.07 -2.78 6.79
C TRP A 289 5.54 -1.41 6.37
N SER A 290 5.66 -0.44 7.26
CA SER A 290 5.37 0.94 6.89
C SER A 290 6.51 1.49 6.02
N PRO A 291 6.23 2.41 5.08
CA PRO A 291 7.27 3.10 4.33
C PRO A 291 8.28 3.76 5.27
N GLY A 292 9.57 3.50 5.05
CA GLY A 292 10.65 4.02 5.90
C GLY A 292 10.80 3.33 7.26
N TRP A 293 10.03 2.29 7.54
CA TRP A 293 10.22 1.48 8.75
C TRP A 293 11.56 0.72 8.66
N SER A 294 12.28 0.66 9.78
CA SER A 294 13.52 -0.11 9.90
C SER A 294 13.55 -0.86 11.23
N PRO A 295 13.99 -2.13 11.26
CA PRO A 295 14.21 -2.86 12.51
C PRO A 295 15.23 -2.18 13.43
N CYS A 296 15.00 -2.27 14.74
CA CYS A 296 15.95 -1.80 15.74
C CYS A 296 17.34 -2.42 15.51
N GLY A 297 18.37 -1.57 15.44
CA GLY A 297 19.76 -2.01 15.25
C GLY A 297 20.20 -2.15 13.78
N SER A 298 19.32 -1.86 12.81
CA SER A 298 19.70 -1.71 11.40
C SER A 298 19.60 -0.24 10.98
N LYS A 299 20.48 0.20 10.07
CA LYS A 299 20.43 1.58 9.55
C LYS A 299 19.20 1.78 8.65
N ASP A 300 18.90 0.76 7.87
CA ASP A 300 17.74 0.73 7.01
C ASP A 300 17.23 -0.71 6.83
N MET A 301 16.03 -0.80 6.29
CA MET A 301 15.32 -2.03 6.00
C MET A 301 16.07 -2.93 4.99
N GLN A 302 16.79 -2.34 4.05
CA GLN A 302 17.50 -3.06 3.02
C GLN A 302 18.73 -3.80 3.58
N GLN A 303 19.48 -3.15 4.47
CA GLN A 303 20.60 -3.72 5.21
C GLN A 303 20.14 -4.87 6.10
N TYR A 304 19.01 -4.69 6.81
CA TYR A 304 18.43 -5.77 7.60
C TYR A 304 18.11 -6.99 6.74
N LEU A 305 17.40 -6.81 5.61
CA LEU A 305 17.08 -7.92 4.72
C LEU A 305 18.33 -8.57 4.15
N ALA A 306 19.34 -7.79 3.76
CA ALA A 306 20.60 -8.32 3.24
C ALA A 306 21.27 -9.26 4.24
N GLU A 307 21.38 -8.83 5.50
CA GLU A 307 21.93 -9.67 6.58
C GLU A 307 21.03 -10.87 6.91
N LYS A 308 19.70 -10.68 6.88
CA LYS A 308 18.75 -11.78 7.08
C LYS A 308 18.87 -12.85 6.00
N ILE A 309 19.04 -12.47 4.73
CA ILE A 309 19.27 -13.39 3.61
C ILE A 309 20.61 -14.10 3.80
N LYS A 310 21.70 -13.39 4.05
CA LYS A 310 23.02 -13.98 4.28
C LYS A 310 23.01 -15.02 5.41
N THR A 311 22.42 -14.65 6.55
CA THR A 311 22.33 -15.54 7.71
C THR A 311 21.44 -16.75 7.44
N THR A 312 20.35 -16.59 6.70
CA THR A 312 19.46 -17.69 6.31
C THR A 312 20.15 -18.65 5.34
N LEU A 313 20.80 -18.14 4.30
CA LEU A 313 21.60 -18.95 3.36
C LEU A 313 22.73 -19.71 4.07
N LYS A 314 23.40 -19.06 5.03
CA LYS A 314 24.44 -19.70 5.84
C LYS A 314 23.87 -20.85 6.69
N LYS A 315 22.65 -20.70 7.21
CA LYS A 315 21.97 -21.78 7.96
C LYS A 315 21.57 -22.93 7.03
N MET A 316 21.00 -22.63 5.87
CA MET A 316 20.59 -23.66 4.90
C MET A 316 21.77 -24.54 4.46
N ARG A 317 22.90 -23.93 4.11
CA ARG A 317 24.12 -24.68 3.74
C ARG A 317 24.64 -25.60 4.85
N ARG A 318 24.51 -25.17 6.12
CA ARG A 318 24.89 -26.01 7.26
C ARG A 318 23.94 -27.19 7.42
N SER A 319 22.64 -26.97 7.28
CA SER A 319 21.65 -28.04 7.34
C SER A 319 21.84 -29.06 6.21
N GLU A 320 22.13 -28.61 4.99
CA GLU A 320 22.44 -29.48 3.85
C GLU A 320 23.69 -30.34 4.09
N MET A 321 24.76 -29.75 4.64
CA MET A 321 25.97 -30.51 5.02
C MET A 321 25.68 -31.59 6.06
N VAL A 322 24.92 -31.27 7.11
CA VAL A 322 24.57 -32.25 8.16
C VAL A 322 23.76 -33.41 7.58
N VAL A 323 22.79 -33.13 6.71
CA VAL A 323 21.98 -34.17 6.06
C VAL A 323 22.83 -35.08 5.17
N GLU A 324 23.79 -34.53 4.43
CA GLU A 324 24.70 -35.34 3.61
C GLU A 324 25.70 -36.15 4.46
N GLU A 325 26.18 -35.62 5.58
CA GLU A 325 26.99 -36.37 6.56
C GLU A 325 26.21 -37.55 7.17
N GLU A 326 24.96 -37.34 7.59
CA GLU A 326 24.10 -38.40 8.13
C GLU A 326 23.83 -39.49 7.09
N LYS A 327 23.60 -39.09 5.84
CA LYS A 327 23.37 -40.01 4.71
C LYS A 327 24.62 -40.81 4.37
N LEU A 328 25.81 -40.22 4.45
CA LEU A 328 27.09 -40.91 4.29
C LEU A 328 27.31 -41.92 5.43
N ALA A 329 27.05 -41.52 6.67
CA ALA A 329 27.16 -42.41 7.83
C ALA A 329 26.19 -43.61 7.73
N LEU A 330 24.96 -43.38 7.25
CA LEU A 330 23.98 -44.45 7.03
C LEU A 330 24.42 -45.42 5.93
N LYS A 331 24.98 -44.91 4.82
CA LYS A 331 25.53 -45.75 3.74
C LYS A 331 26.68 -46.62 4.23
N GLN A 332 27.58 -46.09 5.05
CA GLN A 332 28.66 -46.87 5.64
C GLN A 332 28.14 -47.97 6.56
N LYS A 333 27.12 -47.68 7.38
CA LYS A 333 26.48 -48.69 8.26
C LYS A 333 25.81 -49.84 7.50
N LEU A 334 25.35 -49.62 6.27
CA LEU A 334 24.71 -50.66 5.45
C LEU A 334 25.69 -51.54 4.68
N GLN A 335 26.99 -51.19 4.66
CA GLN A 335 28.04 -51.98 4.02
C GLN A 335 28.70 -53.01 4.95
N PHE A 336 28.37 -52.99 6.24
CA PHE A 336 28.80 -53.94 7.26
C PHE A 336 27.60 -54.74 7.77
#